data_AF-A0A2T7G2L2-F1
#
_entry.id   AF-A0A2T7G2L2-F1
#
_cell.length_a   1.000
_cell.length_b   1.000
_cell.length_c   1.000
_cell.angle_alpha   90.00
_cell.angle_beta   90.00
_cell.angle_gamma   90.00
#
_symmetry.space_group_name_H-M   'P 1'
#
loop_
_entity.id
_entity.type
_entity.pdbx_description
1 polymer ?
#
loop_
_entity_poly.entity_id
_entity_poly.type
_entity_poly.pdbx_seq_one_letter_code
_entity_poly.pdbx_strand_id
1 'polypeptide(L)'
;MKADTASVLQLKIRLLGISPMVWRRVVVAEEMSLRDLHGVVQAVMGWDGIHLFEFNIQGARYTSPNLCGEPTSKMLSAFRFRKNAKFRYIYDMGAWWEHEVRVEDRFTAVVGKRYPMCIGGAGACPPEDCGGVHGYLARREEATGLDAYNDLDTLIDFIDRAVLKGDPSVLDDEDQRWRIEMAVERSGSRIPFLEAKFSRQAVNKGLRADEHRRLMHQQVM
;
A
#
# COMPACT_ATOMS: atom_id res chain seq x y z
N MET A 1 -41.00 -15.46 1.55
CA MET A 1 -39.89 -14.57 1.15
C MET A 1 -38.57 -15.22 1.57
N LYS A 2 -37.70 -15.59 0.63
CA LYS A 2 -36.31 -15.91 0.99
C LYS A 2 -35.67 -14.59 1.42
N ALA A 3 -35.10 -14.53 2.63
CA ALA A 3 -34.24 -13.42 3.00
C ALA A 3 -33.14 -13.33 1.92
N ASP A 4 -33.03 -12.18 1.27
CA ASP A 4 -31.98 -11.94 0.28
C ASP A 4 -30.67 -11.90 1.06
N THR A 5 -29.95 -13.02 1.10
CA THR A 5 -28.73 -13.13 1.89
C THR A 5 -27.63 -12.43 1.11
N ALA A 6 -27.12 -11.31 1.65
CA ALA A 6 -26.03 -10.54 1.02
C ALA A 6 -24.87 -11.46 0.60
N SER A 7 -24.39 -11.31 -0.64
CA SER A 7 -23.29 -12.12 -1.19
C SER A 7 -21.96 -11.42 -0.97
N VAL A 8 -20.92 -12.18 -0.66
CA VAL A 8 -19.56 -11.64 -0.51
C VAL A 8 -18.58 -12.34 -1.45
N LEU A 9 -17.57 -11.58 -1.88
CA LEU A 9 -16.45 -12.07 -2.68
C LEU A 9 -15.19 -12.13 -1.84
N GLN A 10 -14.49 -13.25 -1.91
CA GLN A 10 -13.10 -13.33 -1.49
C GLN A 10 -12.20 -12.92 -2.65
N LEU A 11 -11.45 -11.85 -2.45
CA LEU A 11 -10.52 -11.29 -3.43
C LEU A 11 -9.09 -11.45 -2.92
N LYS A 12 -8.19 -11.91 -3.79
CA LYS A 12 -6.74 -11.78 -3.59
C LYS A 12 -6.23 -10.64 -4.46
N ILE A 13 -5.67 -9.63 -3.82
CA ILE A 13 -5.06 -8.46 -4.45
C ILE A 13 -3.56 -8.65 -4.33
N ARG A 14 -2.84 -8.70 -5.45
CA ARG A 14 -1.36 -8.74 -5.45
C ARG A 14 -0.81 -7.56 -6.23
N LEU A 15 0.21 -6.93 -5.66
CA LEU A 15 0.97 -5.88 -6.34
C LEU A 15 1.97 -6.54 -7.30
N LEU A 16 2.05 -6.03 -8.53
CA LEU A 16 2.90 -6.57 -9.58
C LEU A 16 4.25 -5.83 -9.61
N GLY A 17 5.26 -6.48 -10.21
CA GLY A 17 6.59 -5.90 -10.38
C GLY A 17 7.50 -5.97 -9.15
N ILE A 18 7.02 -6.45 -8.00
CA ILE A 18 7.80 -6.50 -6.74
C ILE A 18 8.05 -7.94 -6.28
N SER A 19 9.29 -8.17 -5.81
CA SER A 19 9.72 -9.38 -5.12
C SER A 19 10.40 -9.04 -3.78
N PRO A 20 10.13 -9.78 -2.68
CA PRO A 20 9.11 -10.81 -2.53
C PRO A 20 7.67 -10.29 -2.74
N MET A 21 6.73 -11.19 -3.04
CA MET A 21 5.36 -10.81 -3.40
C MET A 21 4.64 -10.06 -2.27
N VAL A 22 4.09 -8.89 -2.61
CA VAL A 22 3.18 -8.12 -1.74
C VAL A 22 1.73 -8.44 -2.12
N TRP A 23 0.94 -8.91 -1.16
CA TRP A 23 -0.45 -9.27 -1.42
C TRP A 23 -1.35 -9.16 -0.19
N ARG A 24 -2.65 -8.99 -0.43
CA ARG A 24 -3.73 -8.96 0.55
C ARG A 24 -4.85 -9.87 0.09
N ARG A 25 -5.54 -10.50 1.04
CA ARG A 25 -6.77 -11.27 0.79
C ARG A 25 -7.88 -10.68 1.64
N VAL A 26 -8.90 -10.22 0.96
CA VAL A 26 -10.02 -9.50 1.54
C VAL A 26 -11.32 -10.18 1.20
N VAL A 27 -12.32 -10.00 2.06
CA VAL A 27 -13.70 -10.36 1.78
C VAL A 27 -14.51 -9.07 1.72
N VAL A 28 -15.20 -8.85 0.61
CA VAL A 28 -15.96 -7.62 0.32
C VAL A 28 -17.39 -7.97 -0.03
N ALA A 29 -18.33 -7.07 0.24
CA ALA A 29 -19.73 -7.24 -0.16
C ALA A 29 -19.88 -7.06 -1.68
N GLU A 30 -20.70 -7.87 -2.35
CA GLU A 30 -20.95 -7.73 -3.79
C GLU A 30 -21.70 -6.45 -4.15
N GLU A 31 -22.33 -5.84 -3.15
CA GLU A 31 -23.05 -4.58 -3.27
C GLU A 31 -22.11 -3.36 -3.28
N MET A 32 -20.83 -3.54 -2.94
CA MET A 32 -19.82 -2.49 -3.09
C MET A 32 -19.63 -2.12 -4.56
N SER A 33 -19.44 -0.82 -4.82
CA SER A 33 -19.02 -0.29 -6.11
C SER A 33 -17.52 -0.48 -6.35
N LEU A 34 -17.05 -0.23 -7.57
CA LEU A 34 -15.62 -0.16 -7.86
C LEU A 34 -14.94 0.97 -7.07
N ARG A 35 -15.64 2.06 -6.80
CA ARG A 35 -15.16 3.15 -5.92
C ARG A 35 -14.97 2.65 -4.50
N ASP A 36 -15.93 1.91 -3.95
CA ASP A 36 -15.79 1.30 -2.63
C ASP A 36 -14.61 0.33 -2.60
N LEU A 37 -14.46 -0.49 -3.64
CA LEU A 37 -13.32 -1.41 -3.76
C LEU A 37 -11.98 -0.65 -3.82
N HIS A 38 -11.91 0.49 -4.50
CA HIS A 38 -10.72 1.35 -4.47
C HIS A 38 -10.34 1.74 -3.04
N GLY A 39 -11.29 2.24 -2.26
CA GLY A 39 -11.04 2.59 -0.85
C GLY A 39 -10.60 1.38 0.00
N VAL A 40 -11.12 0.18 -0.29
CA VAL A 40 -10.64 -1.06 0.34
C VAL A 40 -9.19 -1.35 -0.04
N VAL A 41 -8.82 -1.24 -1.32
CA VAL A 41 -7.44 -1.47 -1.76
C VAL A 41 -6.49 -0.50 -1.06
N GLN A 42 -6.82 0.79 -1.03
CA GLN A 42 -6.02 1.82 -0.37
C GLN A 42 -5.80 1.49 1.12
N ALA A 43 -6.87 1.16 1.85
CA ALA A 43 -6.77 0.80 3.27
C ALA A 43 -5.93 -0.46 3.54
N VAL A 44 -6.04 -1.50 2.70
CA VAL A 44 -5.27 -2.74 2.92
C VAL A 44 -3.84 -2.66 2.43
N MET A 45 -3.54 -1.73 1.52
CA MET A 45 -2.18 -1.42 1.11
C MET A 45 -1.50 -0.40 2.03
N GLY A 46 -2.28 0.38 2.80
CA GLY A 46 -1.74 1.44 3.66
C GLY A 46 -1.35 2.69 2.86
N TRP A 47 -2.16 3.00 1.85
CA TRP A 47 -2.02 4.17 0.99
C TRP A 47 -3.09 5.22 1.27
N ASP A 48 -2.83 6.44 0.84
CA ASP A 48 -3.57 7.63 1.26
C ASP A 48 -4.70 8.03 0.28
N GLY A 49 -4.81 7.36 -0.87
CA GLY A 49 -5.88 7.64 -1.85
C GLY A 49 -5.78 9.04 -2.45
N ILE A 50 -4.57 9.59 -2.58
CA ILE A 50 -4.31 10.94 -3.12
C ILE A 50 -4.22 10.95 -4.65
N HIS A 51 -3.95 9.81 -5.28
CA HIS A 51 -3.75 9.72 -6.74
C HIS A 51 -4.96 9.21 -7.52
N LEU A 52 -4.90 9.41 -8.83
CA LEU A 52 -5.87 8.86 -9.78
C LEU A 52 -5.76 7.33 -9.86
N PHE A 53 -6.87 6.68 -10.21
CA PHE A 53 -6.92 5.22 -10.32
C PHE A 53 -7.82 4.74 -11.44
N GLU A 54 -7.61 3.50 -11.86
CA GLU A 54 -8.50 2.80 -12.79
C GLU A 54 -8.60 1.30 -12.52
N PHE A 55 -9.72 0.71 -12.95
CA PHE A 55 -9.91 -0.72 -13.06
C PHE A 55 -10.05 -1.10 -14.53
N ASN A 56 -9.35 -2.16 -14.95
CA ASN A 56 -9.56 -2.79 -16.25
C ASN A 56 -10.26 -4.13 -16.04
N ILE A 57 -11.54 -4.19 -16.42
CA ILE A 57 -12.41 -5.35 -16.21
C ILE A 57 -13.11 -5.67 -17.54
N GLN A 58 -12.96 -6.90 -18.03
CA GLN A 58 -13.63 -7.39 -19.25
C GLN A 58 -13.41 -6.49 -20.48
N GLY A 59 -12.23 -5.86 -20.59
CA GLY A 59 -11.86 -4.97 -21.70
C GLY A 59 -12.35 -3.53 -21.56
N ALA A 60 -13.10 -3.20 -20.51
CA ALA A 60 -13.53 -1.84 -20.21
C ALA A 60 -12.68 -1.21 -19.09
N ARG A 61 -12.41 0.10 -19.22
CA ARG A 61 -11.71 0.92 -18.22
C ARG A 61 -12.73 1.67 -17.37
N TYR A 62 -12.64 1.52 -16.05
CA TYR A 62 -13.46 2.23 -15.07
C TYR A 62 -12.55 3.13 -14.24
N THR A 63 -12.77 4.44 -14.26
CA THR A 63 -11.75 5.41 -13.83
C THR A 63 -12.25 6.37 -12.75
N SER A 64 -11.30 7.00 -12.05
CA SER A 64 -11.58 8.19 -11.24
C SER A 64 -12.12 9.35 -12.10
N PRO A 65 -12.90 10.31 -11.54
CA PRO A 65 -13.60 11.35 -12.32
C PRO A 65 -12.74 12.18 -13.29
N ASN A 66 -11.45 12.36 -13.01
CA ASN A 66 -10.54 13.17 -13.81
C ASN A 66 -9.83 12.38 -14.94
N LEU A 67 -10.25 11.15 -15.21
CA LEU A 67 -9.71 10.29 -16.26
C LEU A 67 -10.81 9.86 -17.22
N CYS A 68 -10.46 9.72 -18.50
CA CYS A 68 -11.36 9.19 -19.52
C CYS A 68 -11.64 7.70 -19.31
N GLY A 69 -12.89 7.34 -19.06
CA GLY A 69 -13.35 5.97 -18.84
C GLY A 69 -14.76 5.91 -18.27
N GLU A 70 -15.21 4.69 -18.00
CA GLU A 70 -16.51 4.41 -17.39
C GLU A 70 -16.53 4.80 -15.90
N PRO A 71 -17.69 5.18 -15.34
CA PRO A 71 -17.79 5.56 -13.94
C PRO A 71 -17.59 4.39 -12.99
N THR A 72 -16.92 4.64 -11.86
CA THR A 72 -16.64 3.66 -10.79
C THR A 72 -17.82 3.38 -9.85
N SER A 73 -19.02 3.91 -10.15
CA SER A 73 -20.25 3.65 -9.39
C SER A 73 -20.84 2.25 -9.61
N LYS A 74 -20.36 1.50 -10.60
CA LYS A 74 -20.83 0.15 -10.91
C LYS A 74 -20.51 -0.83 -9.78
N MET A 75 -21.52 -1.57 -9.33
CA MET A 75 -21.43 -2.58 -8.26
C MET A 75 -20.65 -3.82 -8.72
N LEU A 76 -19.95 -4.49 -7.79
CA LEU A 76 -19.20 -5.72 -8.07
C LEU A 76 -20.11 -6.85 -8.57
N SER A 77 -21.35 -6.93 -8.06
CA SER A 77 -22.38 -7.88 -8.51
C SER A 77 -22.68 -7.78 -10.02
N ALA A 78 -22.60 -6.58 -10.60
CA ALA A 78 -22.91 -6.33 -12.01
C ALA A 78 -21.95 -7.03 -12.98
N PHE A 79 -20.72 -7.34 -12.54
CA PHE A 79 -19.71 -8.00 -13.36
C PHE A 79 -19.87 -9.52 -13.43
N ARG A 80 -20.68 -10.11 -12.53
CA ARG A 80 -20.95 -11.56 -12.45
C ARG A 80 -19.66 -12.39 -12.52
N PHE A 81 -18.67 -11.99 -11.73
CA PHE A 81 -17.36 -12.64 -11.75
C PHE A 81 -17.46 -14.14 -11.48
N ARG A 82 -16.80 -14.93 -12.33
CA ARG A 82 -16.62 -16.37 -12.09
C ARG A 82 -15.49 -16.59 -11.08
N LYS A 83 -15.50 -17.74 -10.41
CA LYS A 83 -14.35 -18.20 -9.62
C LYS A 83 -13.10 -18.19 -10.50
N ASN A 84 -11.99 -17.68 -9.96
CA ASN A 84 -10.72 -17.45 -10.64
C ASN A 84 -10.70 -16.34 -11.70
N ALA A 85 -11.76 -15.56 -11.86
CA ALA A 85 -11.72 -14.36 -12.69
C ALA A 85 -10.64 -13.40 -12.18
N LYS A 86 -10.00 -12.70 -13.11
CA LYS A 86 -8.94 -11.73 -12.84
C LYS A 86 -9.27 -10.41 -13.50
N PHE A 87 -8.87 -9.32 -12.85
CA PHE A 87 -8.90 -7.98 -13.42
C PHE A 87 -7.75 -7.15 -12.86
N ARG A 88 -7.50 -5.99 -13.45
CA ARG A 88 -6.42 -5.09 -13.04
C ARG A 88 -6.97 -3.90 -12.28
N TYR A 89 -6.21 -3.44 -11.30
CA TYR A 89 -6.39 -2.16 -10.62
C TYR A 89 -5.07 -1.40 -10.70
N ILE A 90 -5.10 -0.20 -11.27
CA ILE A 90 -3.94 0.67 -11.41
C ILE A 90 -4.18 1.89 -10.52
N TYR A 91 -3.19 2.23 -9.72
CA TYR A 91 -3.17 3.40 -8.84
C TYR A 91 -1.95 4.25 -9.16
N ASP A 92 -2.10 5.56 -9.10
CA ASP A 92 -1.09 6.54 -9.48
C ASP A 92 -0.68 6.44 -10.96
N MET A 93 -1.18 7.38 -11.77
CA MET A 93 -0.90 7.41 -13.21
C MET A 93 0.55 7.82 -13.53
N GLY A 94 1.28 8.38 -12.55
CA GLY A 94 2.71 8.68 -12.66
C GLY A 94 3.57 7.47 -12.29
N ALA A 95 3.33 6.88 -11.12
CA ALA A 95 4.11 5.75 -10.61
C ALA A 95 3.69 4.38 -11.16
N TRP A 96 2.45 4.27 -11.66
CA TRP A 96 1.84 3.09 -12.27
C TRP A 96 1.82 1.84 -11.36
N TRP A 97 1.24 1.97 -10.17
CA TRP A 97 1.09 0.86 -9.24
C TRP A 97 0.01 -0.12 -9.70
N GLU A 98 0.46 -1.19 -10.34
CA GLU A 98 -0.42 -2.16 -10.96
C GLU A 98 -0.68 -3.39 -10.09
N HIS A 99 -1.95 -3.71 -9.92
CA HIS A 99 -2.41 -4.83 -9.12
C HIS A 99 -3.18 -5.83 -9.97
N GLU A 100 -2.95 -7.11 -9.74
CA GLU A 100 -3.88 -8.16 -10.15
C GLU A 100 -4.86 -8.44 -9.01
N VAL A 101 -6.15 -8.32 -9.28
CA VAL A 101 -7.22 -8.73 -8.38
C VAL A 101 -7.81 -10.04 -8.90
N ARG A 102 -7.77 -11.08 -8.08
CA ARG A 102 -8.33 -12.40 -8.38
C ARG A 102 -9.53 -12.69 -7.50
N VAL A 103 -10.65 -13.08 -8.11
CA VAL A 103 -11.82 -13.60 -7.40
C VAL A 103 -11.54 -15.05 -7.03
N GLU A 104 -11.27 -15.32 -5.76
CA GLU A 104 -10.94 -16.67 -5.28
C GLU A 104 -12.18 -17.44 -4.88
N ASP A 105 -13.18 -16.79 -4.27
CA ASP A 105 -14.43 -17.46 -3.89
C ASP A 105 -15.62 -16.50 -3.78
N ARG A 106 -16.81 -17.09 -3.72
CA ARG A 106 -18.09 -16.41 -3.51
C ARG A 106 -18.94 -17.20 -2.53
N PHE A 107 -19.47 -16.55 -1.52
CA PHE A 107 -20.31 -17.19 -0.51
C PHE A 107 -21.26 -16.19 0.14
N THR A 108 -22.24 -16.71 0.88
CA THR A 108 -23.19 -15.90 1.64
C THR A 108 -22.50 -15.20 2.81
N ALA A 109 -22.83 -13.92 3.02
CA ALA A 109 -22.38 -13.14 4.17
C ALA A 109 -22.71 -13.87 5.48
N VAL A 110 -21.73 -13.96 6.37
CA VAL A 110 -21.90 -14.62 7.67
C VAL A 110 -22.55 -13.65 8.64
N VAL A 111 -23.65 -14.07 9.28
CA VAL A 111 -24.35 -13.27 10.29
C VAL A 111 -23.39 -12.85 11.41
N GLY A 112 -23.42 -11.57 11.77
CA GLY A 112 -22.55 -10.99 12.81
C GLY A 112 -21.11 -10.69 12.35
N LYS A 113 -20.74 -10.97 11.10
CA LYS A 113 -19.47 -10.50 10.51
C LYS A 113 -19.67 -9.15 9.82
N ARG A 114 -18.66 -8.30 9.91
CA ARG A 114 -18.59 -7.01 9.20
C ARG A 114 -17.67 -7.15 8.00
N TYR A 115 -18.09 -6.57 6.88
CA TYR A 115 -17.32 -6.45 5.65
C TYR A 115 -17.12 -4.97 5.32
N PRO A 116 -16.01 -4.58 4.67
CA PRO A 116 -14.91 -5.43 4.21
C PRO A 116 -14.04 -5.95 5.36
N MET A 117 -13.38 -7.10 5.17
CA MET A 117 -12.41 -7.62 6.13
C MET A 117 -11.20 -8.23 5.44
N CYS A 118 -10.02 -8.05 6.03
CA CYS A 118 -8.78 -8.68 5.57
C CYS A 118 -8.56 -10.01 6.30
N ILE A 119 -8.47 -11.11 5.56
CA ILE A 119 -8.31 -12.47 6.11
C ILE A 119 -6.89 -13.01 5.99
N GLY A 120 -6.04 -12.40 5.14
CA GLY A 120 -4.63 -12.75 5.02
C GLY A 120 -3.84 -11.75 4.17
N GLY A 121 -2.52 -11.89 4.17
CA GLY A 121 -1.61 -11.04 3.38
C GLY A 121 -0.15 -11.32 3.73
N ALA A 122 0.76 -10.81 2.90
CA ALA A 122 2.19 -10.81 3.17
C ALA A 122 2.88 -9.65 2.42
N GLY A 123 4.09 -9.30 2.88
CA GLY A 123 4.91 -8.21 2.33
C GLY A 123 4.46 -6.83 2.80
N ALA A 124 5.44 -5.97 3.14
CA ALA A 124 5.24 -4.54 3.28
C ALA A 124 4.74 -3.98 1.95
N CYS A 125 3.77 -3.05 1.99
CA CYS A 125 3.47 -2.30 0.79
C CYS A 125 4.49 -1.18 0.60
N PRO A 126 4.81 -0.82 -0.66
CA PRO A 126 5.61 0.37 -0.93
C PRO A 126 4.97 1.61 -0.29
N PRO A 127 5.77 2.52 0.29
CA PRO A 127 5.27 3.81 0.74
C PRO A 127 4.63 4.60 -0.42
N GLU A 128 3.71 5.50 -0.08
CA GLU A 128 3.21 6.51 -1.03
C GLU A 128 4.39 7.30 -1.62
N ASP A 129 4.27 7.76 -2.88
CA ASP A 129 5.24 8.64 -3.56
C ASP A 129 6.70 8.14 -3.61
N CYS A 130 6.94 6.84 -3.48
CA CYS A 130 8.30 6.30 -3.55
C CYS A 130 8.86 6.08 -4.96
N GLY A 131 8.19 6.59 -6.00
CA GLY A 131 8.66 6.54 -7.40
C GLY A 131 8.37 5.23 -8.14
N GLY A 132 7.22 4.62 -7.86
CA GLY A 132 6.79 3.39 -8.53
C GLY A 132 7.65 2.18 -8.18
N VAL A 133 7.47 1.09 -8.94
CA VAL A 133 8.17 -0.18 -8.71
C VAL A 133 9.69 0.01 -8.72
N HIS A 134 10.22 0.74 -9.70
CA HIS A 134 11.66 0.98 -9.83
C HIS A 134 12.22 1.80 -8.67
N GLY A 135 11.56 2.91 -8.31
CA GLY A 135 11.99 3.74 -7.18
C GLY A 135 11.95 2.99 -5.85
N TYR A 136 10.91 2.19 -5.62
CA TYR A 136 10.81 1.35 -4.43
C TYR A 136 11.94 0.31 -4.34
N LEU A 137 12.23 -0.40 -5.42
CA LEU A 137 13.28 -1.42 -5.44
C LEU A 137 14.66 -0.80 -5.25
N ALA A 138 14.94 0.33 -5.91
CA ALA A 138 16.20 1.06 -5.74
C ALA A 138 16.38 1.51 -4.28
N ARG A 139 15.33 2.07 -3.65
CA ARG A 139 15.40 2.49 -2.24
C ARG A 139 15.52 1.33 -1.26
N ARG A 140 14.96 0.16 -1.57
CA ARG A 140 15.19 -1.05 -0.76
C ARG A 140 16.63 -1.55 -0.85
N GLU A 141 17.20 -1.52 -2.04
CA GLU A 141 18.61 -1.87 -2.26
C GLU A 141 19.51 -0.88 -1.52
N GLU A 142 19.29 0.43 -1.70
CA GLU A 142 20.03 1.48 -0.99
C GLU A 142 19.90 1.34 0.54
N ALA A 143 18.70 1.03 1.04
CA ALA A 143 18.44 0.89 2.48
C ALA A 143 19.24 -0.22 3.16
N THR A 144 19.78 -1.17 2.39
CA THR A 144 20.57 -2.31 2.90
C THR A 144 21.93 -2.43 2.22
N GLY A 145 22.28 -1.46 1.38
CA GLY A 145 23.48 -1.44 0.54
C GLY A 145 24.66 -0.68 1.17
N LEU A 146 25.70 -0.47 0.37
CA LEU A 146 26.96 0.15 0.83
C LEU A 146 26.75 1.56 1.40
N ASP A 147 25.87 2.36 0.79
CA ASP A 147 25.59 3.72 1.25
C ASP A 147 25.00 3.76 2.67
N ALA A 148 24.17 2.77 3.03
CA ALA A 148 23.66 2.64 4.39
C ALA A 148 24.77 2.30 5.39
N TYR A 149 25.75 1.48 4.99
CA TYR A 149 26.92 1.17 5.83
C TYR A 149 27.84 2.38 5.99
N ASN A 150 28.05 3.17 4.94
CA ASN A 150 28.86 4.40 5.02
C ASN A 150 28.23 5.43 5.97
N ASP A 151 26.90 5.57 5.91
CA ASP A 151 26.18 6.44 6.85
C ASP A 151 26.24 5.88 8.28
N LEU A 152 26.12 4.56 8.47
CA LEU A 152 26.28 3.93 9.77
C LEU A 152 27.68 4.14 10.36
N ASP A 153 28.74 4.00 9.55
CA ASP A 153 30.12 4.24 9.97
C ASP A 153 30.33 5.69 10.41
N THR A 154 29.78 6.64 9.64
CA THR A 154 29.80 8.07 10.00
C THR A 154 29.12 8.33 11.34
N LEU A 155 27.96 7.69 11.59
CA LEU A 155 27.25 7.82 12.86
C LEU A 155 27.98 7.13 14.02
N ILE A 156 28.63 5.99 13.79
CA ILE A 156 29.43 5.28 14.79
C ILE A 156 30.64 6.12 15.22
N ASP A 157 31.39 6.69 14.27
CA ASP A 157 32.53 7.57 14.59
C ASP A 157 32.06 8.78 15.42
N PHE A 158 30.94 9.40 15.04
CA PHE A 158 30.36 10.49 15.80
C PHE A 158 29.99 10.08 17.23
N ILE A 159 29.29 8.95 17.42
CA ILE A 159 28.90 8.47 18.76
C ILE A 159 30.13 8.15 19.61
N ASP A 160 31.14 7.48 19.03
CA ASP A 160 32.37 7.14 19.74
C ASP A 160 33.09 8.39 20.25
N ARG A 161 33.24 9.41 19.39
CA ARG A 161 33.97 10.64 19.74
C ARG A 161 33.16 11.55 20.66
N ALA A 162 31.96 11.95 20.23
CA ALA A 162 31.17 12.96 20.93
C ALA A 162 30.54 12.42 22.23
N VAL A 163 30.06 11.18 22.22
CA VAL A 163 29.29 10.63 23.35
C VAL A 163 30.17 9.78 24.25
N LEU A 164 30.89 8.80 23.69
CA LEU A 164 31.63 7.83 24.51
C LEU A 164 32.95 8.41 25.04
N LYS A 165 33.68 9.16 24.21
CA LYS A 165 34.92 9.85 24.61
C LYS A 165 34.69 11.25 25.16
N GLY A 166 33.48 11.80 25.03
CA GLY A 166 33.10 13.11 25.54
C GLY A 166 33.77 14.28 24.83
N ASP A 167 34.11 14.13 23.55
CA ASP A 167 34.73 15.15 22.71
C ASP A 167 33.73 15.74 21.69
N PRO A 168 32.99 16.81 22.05
CA PRO A 168 32.00 17.41 21.16
C PRO A 168 32.63 18.25 20.04
N SER A 169 33.96 18.45 20.02
CA SER A 169 34.63 19.29 19.01
C SER A 169 34.46 18.79 17.58
N VAL A 170 34.05 17.53 17.39
CA VAL A 170 33.65 16.98 16.10
C VAL A 170 32.52 17.77 15.43
N LEU A 171 31.74 18.54 16.20
CA LEU A 171 30.67 19.40 15.69
C LEU A 171 31.15 20.83 15.37
N ASP A 172 32.37 21.21 15.71
CA ASP A 172 32.89 22.57 15.48
C ASP A 172 33.27 22.78 14.00
N ASP A 173 33.58 21.71 13.28
CA ASP A 173 33.81 21.72 11.84
C ASP A 173 32.47 21.63 11.09
N GLU A 174 32.18 22.66 10.27
CA GLU A 174 30.90 22.74 9.54
C GLU A 174 30.72 21.58 8.56
N ASP A 175 31.78 21.13 7.89
CA ASP A 175 31.73 20.02 6.94
C ASP A 175 31.43 18.69 7.64
N GLN A 176 32.05 18.42 8.79
CA GLN A 176 31.75 17.24 9.61
C GLN A 176 30.32 17.27 10.14
N ARG A 177 29.87 18.40 10.66
CA ARG A 177 28.50 18.57 11.15
C ARG A 177 27.49 18.26 10.05
N TRP A 178 27.67 18.86 8.86
CA TRP A 178 26.83 18.60 7.70
C TRP A 178 26.81 17.13 7.30
N ARG A 179 27.97 16.45 7.29
CA ARG A 179 28.06 15.01 6.98
C ARG A 179 27.23 14.17 7.94
N ILE A 180 27.28 14.47 9.24
CA ILE A 180 26.50 13.77 10.26
C ILE A 180 25.01 14.03 10.08
N GLU A 181 24.60 15.29 9.91
CA GLU A 181 23.20 15.67 9.67
C GLU A 181 22.62 14.92 8.47
N MET A 182 23.35 14.93 7.35
CA MET A 182 22.94 14.20 6.15
C MET A 182 22.91 12.68 6.34
N ALA A 183 23.83 12.11 7.12
CA ALA A 183 23.80 10.68 7.45
C ALA A 183 22.57 10.31 8.30
N VAL A 184 22.18 11.17 9.24
CA VAL A 184 20.94 11.00 10.03
C VAL A 184 19.71 11.09 9.13
N GLU A 185 19.63 12.11 8.28
CA GLU A 185 18.49 12.30 7.37
C GLU A 185 18.34 11.12 6.39
N ARG A 186 19.43 10.69 5.75
CA ARG A 186 19.42 9.51 4.87
C ARG A 186 19.09 8.22 5.61
N SER A 187 19.60 8.05 6.84
CA SER A 187 19.25 6.88 7.66
C SER A 187 17.76 6.87 8.01
N GLY A 188 17.18 8.03 8.31
CA GLY A 188 15.75 8.18 8.53
C GLY A 188 14.91 7.86 7.29
N SER A 189 15.34 8.34 6.11
CA SER A 189 14.60 8.13 4.86
C SER A 189 14.58 6.66 4.39
N ARG A 190 15.51 5.83 4.88
CA ARG A 190 15.55 4.38 4.62
C ARG A 190 14.53 3.58 5.42
N ILE A 191 14.08 4.08 6.59
CA ILE A 191 13.22 3.34 7.52
C ILE A 191 11.98 2.72 6.84
N PRO A 192 11.23 3.43 5.98
CA PRO A 192 10.05 2.87 5.30
C PRO A 192 10.37 1.73 4.31
N PHE A 193 11.62 1.60 3.88
CA PHE A 193 12.09 0.61 2.91
C PHE A 193 12.77 -0.61 3.56
N LEU A 194 13.04 -0.53 4.86
CA LEU A 194 13.44 -1.68 5.66
C LEU A 194 12.25 -2.62 5.85
N GLU A 195 12.51 -3.91 6.08
CA GLU A 195 11.45 -4.93 6.10
C GLU A 195 10.41 -4.69 7.21
N ALA A 196 9.28 -4.08 6.85
CA ALA A 196 8.10 -3.99 7.69
C ALA A 196 7.20 -5.23 7.51
N LYS A 197 6.71 -5.80 8.61
CA LYS A 197 5.80 -6.95 8.56
C LYS A 197 4.36 -6.48 8.34
N PHE A 198 3.65 -7.13 7.42
CA PHE A 198 2.21 -6.94 7.25
C PHE A 198 1.46 -7.33 8.54
N SER A 199 0.65 -6.40 9.07
CA SER A 199 -0.21 -6.65 10.24
C SER A 199 -1.69 -6.72 9.85
N ARG A 200 -2.22 -7.95 9.80
CA ARG A 200 -3.66 -8.18 9.59
C ARG A 200 -4.53 -7.52 10.66
N GLN A 201 -4.03 -7.44 11.90
CA GLN A 201 -4.76 -6.82 13.00
C GLN A 201 -4.88 -5.31 12.80
N ALA A 202 -3.79 -4.64 12.41
CA ALA A 202 -3.78 -3.21 12.13
C ALA A 202 -4.73 -2.87 10.97
N VAL A 203 -4.62 -3.59 9.85
CA VAL A 203 -5.52 -3.40 8.69
C VAL A 203 -6.99 -3.57 9.09
N ASN A 204 -7.34 -4.64 9.82
CA ASN A 204 -8.73 -4.83 10.24
C ASN A 204 -9.19 -3.80 11.29
N LYS A 205 -8.28 -3.19 12.06
CA LYS A 205 -8.63 -2.06 12.93
C LYS A 205 -9.04 -0.86 12.09
N GLY A 206 -8.28 -0.52 11.06
CA GLY A 206 -8.60 0.55 10.10
C GLY A 206 -9.92 0.30 9.34
N LEU A 207 -10.11 -0.90 8.80
CA LEU A 207 -11.36 -1.28 8.13
C LEU A 207 -12.59 -1.16 9.05
N ARG A 208 -12.46 -1.54 10.33
CA ARG A 208 -13.52 -1.36 11.34
C ARG A 208 -13.75 0.09 11.76
N ALA A 209 -12.77 0.96 11.55
CA ALA A 209 -12.91 2.41 11.74
C ALA A 209 -13.43 3.11 10.47
N ASP A 210 -13.90 2.34 9.47
CA ASP A 210 -14.43 2.86 8.21
C ASP A 210 -13.42 3.67 7.37
N GLU A 211 -12.13 3.43 7.57
CA GLU A 211 -11.05 4.09 6.84
C GLU A 211 -11.20 3.96 5.31
N HIS A 212 -11.60 2.78 4.84
CA HIS A 212 -11.88 2.52 3.43
C HIS A 212 -12.96 3.44 2.82
N ARG A 213 -13.91 3.94 3.62
CA ARG A 213 -14.95 4.87 3.14
C ARG A 213 -14.42 6.29 2.97
N ARG A 214 -13.42 6.68 3.76
CA ARG A 214 -12.70 7.94 3.54
C ARG A 214 -11.86 7.84 2.27
N LEU A 215 -11.10 6.75 2.14
CA LEU A 215 -10.15 6.51 1.05
C LEU A 215 -10.82 6.18 -0.30
N MET A 216 -12.15 6.04 -0.37
CA MET A 216 -12.86 5.85 -1.64
C MET A 216 -13.01 7.15 -2.45
N HIS A 217 -12.73 8.28 -1.81
CA HIS A 217 -12.65 9.60 -2.43
C HIS A 217 -11.18 9.96 -2.62
N GLN A 218 -10.86 10.56 -3.76
CA GLN A 218 -9.54 11.11 -3.96
C GLN A 218 -9.32 12.21 -2.90
N GLN A 219 -8.30 12.04 -2.07
CA GLN A 219 -7.94 13.02 -1.07
C GLN A 219 -7.19 14.17 -1.76
N VAL A 220 -7.52 15.40 -1.41
CA VAL A 220 -6.76 16.58 -1.83
C VAL A 220 -5.75 16.86 -0.71
N MET A 221 -4.46 16.87 -1.04
CA MET A 221 -3.40 17.32 -0.13
C MET A 221 -3.56 18.80 0.24
#